data_AF-A0A249JWV3-F1
#
_entry.id   AF-A0A249JWV3-F1
#
_cell.length_a   1.000
_cell.length_b   1.000
_cell.length_c   1.000
_cell.angle_alpha   90.00
_cell.angle_beta   90.00
_cell.angle_gamma   90.00
#
_symmetry.space_group_name_H-M   'P 1'
#
loop_
_entity.id
_entity.type
_entity.pdbx_description
1 polymer ?
#
loop_
_entity_poly.entity_id
_entity_poly.type
_entity_poly.pdbx_seq_one_letter_code
_entity_poly.pdbx_strand_id
1 'polypeptide(L)'
;MNFLKALLFGSLIGFCGVLLHNFTPPFGFLTSLLLTYLGIKVVGQRFFYLRYQIYAAAAWLAVVVRAGTPGNGEELLVYGNTYGNLFLLGGFIAIVTALITTRSKSN
;
A
#
# COMPACT_ATOMS: atom_id res chain seq x y z
N MET A 1 15.34 -2.98 14.88
CA MET A 1 15.36 -3.77 13.62
C MET A 1 13.98 -3.99 13.00
N ASN A 2 12.95 -4.39 13.76
CA ASN A 2 11.62 -4.66 13.20
C ASN A 2 10.91 -3.44 12.59
N PHE A 3 11.20 -2.24 13.11
CA PHE A 3 10.73 -0.97 12.53
C PHE A 3 11.20 -0.78 11.09
N LEU A 4 12.52 -0.87 10.84
CA LEU A 4 13.11 -0.73 9.51
C LEU A 4 12.55 -1.76 8.53
N LYS A 5 12.37 -3.00 8.99
CA LYS A 5 11.75 -4.07 8.20
C LYS A 5 10.31 -3.71 7.82
N ALA A 6 9.50 -3.22 8.77
CA ALA A 6 8.13 -2.82 8.49
C ALA A 6 8.05 -1.65 7.48
N LEU A 7 8.94 -0.66 7.62
CA LEU A 7 9.05 0.44 6.66
C LEU A 7 9.39 -0.08 5.26
N LEU A 8 10.42 -0.93 5.15
CA LEU A 8 10.86 -1.51 3.88
C LEU A 8 9.75 -2.34 3.23
N PHE A 9 9.05 -3.19 3.99
CA PHE A 9 7.92 -3.95 3.48
C PHE A 9 6.79 -3.05 3.01
N GLY A 10 6.43 -2.02 3.78
CA GLY A 10 5.41 -1.04 3.39
C GLY A 10 5.77 -0.29 2.11
N SER A 11 7.01 0.18 1.99
CA SER A 11 7.51 0.82 0.78
C SER A 11 7.50 -0.12 -0.43
N LEU A 12 7.91 -1.38 -0.27
CA LEU A 12 7.90 -2.36 -1.35
C LEU A 12 6.48 -2.68 -1.83
N ILE A 13 5.53 -2.83 -0.89
CA ILE A 13 4.11 -3.03 -1.22
C ILE A 13 3.57 -1.81 -1.97
N GLY A 14 3.90 -0.59 -1.51
CA GLY A 14 3.51 0.66 -2.18
C GLY A 14 4.07 0.76 -3.59
N PHE A 15 5.36 0.47 -3.76
CA PHE A 15 6.05 0.49 -5.04
C PHE A 15 5.43 -0.49 -6.03
N CYS A 16 5.25 -1.76 -5.63
CA CYS A 16 4.60 -2.76 -6.47
C CYS A 16 3.14 -2.38 -6.80
N GLY A 17 2.41 -1.83 -5.82
CA GLY A 17 1.04 -1.35 -6.04
C GLY A 17 0.97 -0.25 -7.10
N VAL A 18 1.89 0.72 -7.03
CA VAL A 18 2.03 1.80 -8.02
C VAL A 18 2.34 1.25 -9.41
N LEU A 19 3.22 0.26 -9.54
CA LEU A 19 3.51 -0.32 -10.86
C LEU A 19 2.32 -1.10 -11.43
N LEU A 20 1.54 -1.78 -10.58
CA LEU A 20 0.46 -2.65 -11.00
C LEU A 20 -0.85 -1.92 -11.33
N HIS A 21 -1.18 -0.84 -10.62
CA HIS A 21 -2.55 -0.30 -10.62
C HIS A 21 -3.07 0.14 -12.00
N ASN A 22 -2.18 0.58 -12.89
CA ASN A 22 -2.51 1.02 -14.25
C ASN A 22 -1.96 0.11 -15.35
N PHE A 23 -1.32 -1.02 -15.02
CA PHE A 23 -0.66 -1.87 -16.01
C PHE A 23 -1.64 -2.53 -16.98
N THR A 24 -2.64 -3.25 -16.47
CA THR A 24 -3.67 -3.92 -17.27
C THR A 24 -5.04 -3.79 -16.60
N PRO A 25 -5.72 -2.64 -16.76
CA PRO A 25 -7.03 -2.44 -16.14
C PRO A 25 -8.10 -3.40 -16.71
N PRO A 26 -9.04 -3.90 -15.88
CA PRO A 26 -9.19 -3.64 -14.44
C PRO A 26 -8.33 -4.55 -13.54
N PHE A 27 -7.70 -5.58 -14.11
CA PHE A 27 -7.01 -6.61 -13.33
C PHE A 27 -5.82 -6.07 -12.54
N GLY A 28 -5.00 -5.19 -13.13
CA GLY A 28 -3.86 -4.58 -12.45
C GLY A 28 -4.25 -3.77 -11.21
N PHE A 29 -5.37 -3.06 -11.29
CA PHE A 29 -5.98 -2.35 -10.17
C PHE A 29 -6.46 -3.32 -9.08
N LEU A 30 -7.21 -4.38 -9.44
CA LEU A 30 -7.67 -5.36 -8.45
C LEU A 30 -6.50 -6.06 -7.75
N THR A 31 -5.46 -6.43 -8.51
CA THR A 31 -4.25 -7.04 -7.96
C THR A 31 -3.49 -6.08 -7.05
N SER A 32 -3.41 -4.78 -7.37
CA SER A 32 -2.73 -3.80 -6.50
C SER A 32 -3.45 -3.60 -5.17
N LEU A 33 -4.79 -3.65 -5.15
CA LEU A 33 -5.58 -3.62 -3.93
C LEU A 33 -5.40 -4.88 -3.09
N LEU A 34 -5.46 -6.06 -3.72
CA LEU A 34 -5.23 -7.33 -3.04
C LEU A 34 -3.83 -7.40 -2.44
N LEU A 35 -2.82 -6.98 -3.20
CA LEU A 35 -1.43 -6.89 -2.73
C LEU A 35 -1.31 -5.97 -1.53
N THR A 36 -1.96 -4.80 -1.57
CA THR A 36 -1.93 -3.84 -0.46
C THR A 36 -2.59 -4.42 0.79
N TYR A 37 -3.78 -5.00 0.68
CA TYR A 37 -4.48 -5.63 1.80
C TYR A 37 -3.67 -6.79 2.41
N LEU A 38 -3.26 -7.75 1.57
CA LEU A 38 -2.54 -8.94 2.03
C LEU A 38 -1.16 -8.58 2.57
N GLY A 39 -0.44 -7.68 1.91
CA GLY A 39 0.89 -7.24 2.32
C GLY A 39 0.86 -6.63 3.73
N ILE A 40 -0.05 -5.68 3.98
CA ILE A 40 -0.17 -5.04 5.30
C ILE A 40 -0.66 -6.02 6.36
N LYS A 41 -1.55 -6.95 6.00
CA LYS A 41 -2.01 -8.02 6.90
C LYS A 41 -0.86 -8.94 7.32
N VAL A 42 -0.01 -9.35 6.37
CA VAL A 42 1.18 -10.18 6.64
C VAL A 42 2.16 -9.49 7.56
N VAL A 43 2.38 -8.17 7.42
CA VAL A 43 3.21 -7.40 8.35
C VAL A 43 2.68 -7.52 9.78
N GLY A 44 1.36 -7.39 9.96
CA GLY A 44 0.74 -7.53 11.28
C GLY A 44 0.88 -8.92 11.88
N GLN A 45 0.64 -9.95 11.08
CA GLN A 45 0.79 -11.35 11.49
C GLN A 45 2.25 -11.70 11.83
N ARG A 46 3.22 -11.12 11.12
CA ARG A 46 4.64 -11.42 11.31
C ARG A 46 5.23 -10.77 12.55
N PHE A 47 4.82 -9.53 12.85
CA PHE A 47 5.39 -8.76 13.94
C PHE A 47 4.51 -8.70 15.20
N PHE A 48 3.28 -9.24 15.17
CA PHE A 48 2.33 -9.33 16.29
C PHE A 48 1.89 -8.00 16.94
N TYR A 49 2.36 -6.85 16.46
CA TYR A 49 1.99 -5.53 16.98
C TYR A 49 1.43 -4.61 15.89
N LEU A 50 0.31 -3.94 16.20
CA LEU A 50 -0.36 -2.98 15.32
C LEU A 50 0.57 -1.83 14.89
N ARG A 51 1.47 -1.38 15.77
CA ARG A 51 2.43 -0.30 15.46
C ARG A 51 3.24 -0.56 14.18
N TYR A 52 3.60 -1.82 13.93
CA TYR A 52 4.38 -2.16 12.73
C TYR A 52 3.54 -2.12 11.45
N GLN A 53 2.24 -2.43 11.53
CA GLN A 53 1.33 -2.22 10.40
C GLN A 53 1.13 -0.73 10.12
N ILE A 54 1.07 0.10 11.16
CA ILE A 54 0.97 1.56 10.99
C ILE A 54 2.23 2.10 10.30
N TYR A 55 3.42 1.65 10.70
CA TYR A 55 4.67 2.07 10.02
C TYR A 55 4.73 1.60 8.56
N ALA A 56 4.27 0.38 8.27
CA ALA A 56 4.18 -0.10 6.90
C ALA A 56 3.15 0.67 6.06
N ALA A 57 2.00 1.02 6.65
CA ALA A 57 0.97 1.84 6.02
C ALA A 57 1.48 3.27 5.73
N ALA A 58 2.21 3.87 6.67
CA ALA A 58 2.82 5.18 6.47
C ALA A 58 3.87 5.15 5.35
N ALA A 59 4.69 4.10 5.30
CA ALA A 59 5.67 3.90 4.23
C ALA A 59 5.01 3.69 2.87
N TRP A 60 3.92 2.91 2.81
CA TRP A 60 3.10 2.75 1.61
C TRP A 60 2.57 4.10 1.13
N LEU A 61 1.98 4.89 2.03
CA LEU A 61 1.40 6.19 1.70
C LEU A 61 2.46 7.16 1.18
N ALA A 62 3.63 7.20 1.81
CA ALA A 62 4.74 8.03 1.36
C ALA A 62 5.18 7.68 -0.08
N VAL A 63 5.22 6.39 -0.43
CA VAL A 63 5.56 5.95 -1.79
C VAL A 63 4.47 6.32 -2.79
N VAL A 64 3.19 6.12 -2.45
CA VAL A 64 2.07 6.45 -3.33
C VAL A 64 1.96 7.96 -3.56
N VAL A 65 2.15 8.76 -2.51
CA VAL A 65 2.18 10.23 -2.64
C VAL A 65 3.36 10.65 -3.51
N ARG A 66 4.56 10.07 -3.30
CA ARG A 66 5.72 10.37 -4.16
C ARG A 66 5.45 10.01 -5.62
N ALA A 67 4.80 8.87 -5.87
CA ALA A 67 4.42 8.43 -7.20
C ALA A 67 3.37 9.33 -7.88
N GLY A 68 2.56 10.05 -7.10
CA GLY A 68 1.62 11.07 -7.58
C GLY A 68 2.21 12.48 -7.68
N THR A 69 3.50 12.67 -7.37
CA THR A 69 4.20 13.94 -7.58
C THR A 69 5.14 13.83 -8.78
N PRO A 70 5.31 14.91 -9.58
CA PRO A 70 6.22 14.87 -10.72
C PRO A 70 7.63 14.42 -10.33
N GLY A 71 8.12 13.44 -11.07
CA GLY A 71 9.46 12.88 -10.94
C GLY A 71 10.48 13.60 -11.81
N ASN A 72 11.64 12.96 -11.96
CA ASN A 72 12.63 13.38 -12.94
C ASN A 72 12.09 13.03 -14.34
N GLY A 73 11.82 14.04 -15.16
CA GLY A 73 11.15 13.87 -16.47
C GLY A 73 9.67 14.26 -16.48
N GLU A 74 9.16 14.90 -15.43
CA GLU A 74 7.75 15.37 -15.31
C GLU A 74 6.70 14.25 -15.39
N GLU A 75 7.16 13.00 -15.30
CA GLU A 75 6.29 11.82 -15.28
C GLU A 75 5.60 11.68 -13.92
N LEU A 76 4.33 11.31 -13.98
CA LEU A 76 3.53 10.89 -12.83
C LEU A 76 3.33 9.39 -12.95
N LEU A 77 3.55 8.62 -11.90
CA LEU A 77 3.25 7.18 -11.95
C LEU A 77 1.81 6.93 -11.53
N VAL A 78 1.27 7.78 -10.64
CA VAL A 78 -0.15 7.80 -10.26
C VAL A 78 -0.75 9.10 -10.79
N TYR A 79 -1.45 9.00 -11.92
CA TYR A 79 -2.14 10.14 -12.54
C TYR A 79 -3.52 10.38 -11.93
N GLY A 80 -4.04 11.59 -12.07
CA GLY A 80 -5.42 11.96 -11.71
C GLY A 80 -6.49 11.39 -12.65
N ASN A 81 -6.38 10.11 -13.03
CA ASN A 81 -7.37 9.37 -13.82
C ASN A 81 -8.22 8.47 -12.92
N THR A 82 -9.24 7.82 -13.48
CA THR A 82 -10.16 6.96 -12.72
C THR A 82 -9.42 5.90 -11.90
N TYR A 83 -8.47 5.17 -12.50
CA TYR A 83 -7.76 4.09 -11.81
C TYR A 83 -6.75 4.60 -10.78
N GLY A 84 -6.12 5.76 -10.99
CA GLY A 84 -5.23 6.39 -10.02
C GLY A 84 -6.00 6.86 -8.77
N ASN A 85 -7.14 7.52 -8.97
CA ASN A 85 -8.01 7.96 -7.86
C ASN A 85 -8.59 6.77 -7.08
N LEU A 86 -9.04 5.72 -7.80
CA LEU A 86 -9.53 4.48 -7.19
C LEU A 86 -8.42 3.74 -6.45
N PHE A 87 -7.19 3.74 -6.96
CA PHE A 87 -6.05 3.12 -6.28
C PHE A 87 -5.71 3.83 -4.97
N LEU A 88 -5.73 5.16 -4.96
CA LEU A 88 -5.44 5.93 -3.75
C LEU A 88 -6.51 5.70 -2.68
N LEU A 89 -7.79 5.88 -3.03
CA LEU A 89 -8.90 5.69 -2.08
C LEU A 89 -9.09 4.21 -1.70
N GLY A 90 -9.11 3.32 -2.68
CA GLY A 90 -9.28 1.88 -2.49
C GLY A 90 -8.10 1.26 -1.73
N GLY A 91 -6.87 1.71 -2.01
CA GLY A 91 -5.68 1.29 -1.29
C GLY A 91 -5.71 1.73 0.17
N PHE A 92 -6.15 2.97 0.43
CA PHE A 92 -6.35 3.45 1.80
C PHE A 92 -7.42 2.62 2.55
N ILE A 93 -8.56 2.35 1.92
CA ILE A 93 -9.61 1.49 2.50
C ILE A 93 -9.05 0.09 2.78
N ALA A 94 -8.32 -0.51 1.83
CA ALA A 94 -7.70 -1.83 1.99
C ALA A 94 -6.74 -1.87 3.18
N ILE A 95 -5.95 -0.82 3.39
CA ILE A 95 -5.07 -0.67 4.57
C ILE A 95 -5.91 -0.66 5.84
N VAL A 96 -6.92 0.22 5.93
CA VAL A 96 -7.80 0.32 7.12
C VAL A 96 -8.46 -1.02 7.44
N THR A 97 -9.00 -1.72 6.43
CA THR A 97 -9.58 -3.06 6.61
C THR A 97 -8.55 -4.07 7.09
N ALA A 98 -7.31 -4.02 6.60
CA ALA A 98 -6.23 -4.91 7.06
C ALA A 98 -5.86 -4.65 8.53
N LEU A 99 -5.77 -3.38 8.96
CA LEU A 99 -5.50 -3.03 10.35
C LEU A 99 -6.61 -3.53 11.29
N ILE A 100 -7.88 -3.31 10.95
CA ILE A 100 -9.03 -3.74 11.77
C ILE A 100 -9.07 -5.26 11.88
N THR A 101 -8.93 -5.97 10.76
CA THR A 101 -9.01 -7.43 10.72
C THR A 101 -7.86 -8.09 11.49
N THR A 102 -6.67 -7.50 11.46
CA THR A 102 -5.52 -8.05 12.20
C THR A 102 -5.72 -7.93 13.71
N ARG A 103 -6.23 -6.79 14.18
CA ARG A 103 -6.54 -6.58 15.61
C ARG A 103 -7.50 -7.65 16.13
N SER A 104 -8.52 -8.00 15.35
CA SER A 104 -9.54 -8.99 15.73
C SER A 104 -8.97 -10.40 15.96
N LYS A 105 -7.82 -10.77 15.39
CA LYS A 105 -7.21 -12.09 15.57
C LYS A 105 -6.12 -12.14 16.65
N SER A 106 -5.75 -10.99 17.21
CA SER A 106 -4.68 -10.87 18.20
C SER A 106 -5.20 -10.79 19.65
N ASN A 107 -6.51 -10.65 19.83
CA ASN A 107 -7.20 -10.79 21.12
C ASN A 107 -7.71 -12.22 21.25
#